data_AF-A0A515KSV8-F1
#
_entry.id   AF-A0A515KSV8-F1
#
_cell.length_a   1.000
_cell.length_b   1.000
_cell.length_c   1.000
_cell.angle_alpha   90.00
_cell.angle_beta   90.00
_cell.angle_gamma   90.00
#
_symmetry.space_group_name_H-M   'P 1'
#
loop_
_entity.id
_entity.type
_entity.pdbx_description
1 polymer ?
#
loop_
_entity_poly.entity_id
_entity_poly.type
_entity_poly.pdbx_seq_one_letter_code
_entity_poly.pdbx_strand_id
1 'polypeptide(L)'
;MASFPTLRIALLATTAIVASGGALFAQTPTEKTTISAPVADPAARADPDMAKVLAALGELQPKPIENLTAAEARKQPSATDAVMKVIKDEKLKVDPHAGLSVSNSRFADMGNLRLRYYTPEKATKDAGLPVIVYYRGGGWVISDLDTYDASASAIARKANAIVVSVDYPMAPEHKFPAQHDEAIEAYKYILKNAKGWGGDPAKLAIVGESAGGNLAVATAMAARDQKLTAPVAIVSVYPIATTAADTPSKKEQAAAKPLNAPMMAWFFDKVLNNEAEKQDPRLNLVAADLKGLPPTTIINAEIDPLRSDGDMLADKMKAAGNDVTHKVYAGVTHEFFGMDAVVAKAKEAQDFAVSQLQKSFGPSTGTVGASPSK
;
A
#
# COMPACT_ATOMS: atom_id res chain seq x y z
N MET A 1 -37.51 -54.93 -35.26
CA MET A 1 -37.37 -55.72 -36.50
C MET A 1 -37.77 -54.85 -37.68
N ALA A 2 -37.13 -55.06 -38.84
CA ALA A 2 -37.38 -54.48 -40.16
C ALA A 2 -37.00 -52.99 -40.32
N SER A 3 -35.95 -52.62 -41.07
CA SER A 3 -35.63 -52.81 -42.51
C SER A 3 -36.18 -51.68 -43.39
N PHE A 4 -35.25 -51.02 -44.07
CA PHE A 4 -35.35 -50.10 -45.22
C PHE A 4 -36.04 -50.78 -46.46
N PRO A 5 -36.16 -50.20 -47.69
CA PRO A 5 -35.80 -48.86 -48.24
C PRO A 5 -36.77 -48.24 -49.31
N THR A 6 -36.41 -47.04 -49.79
CA THR A 6 -36.45 -46.48 -51.19
C THR A 6 -37.73 -46.45 -52.05
N LEU A 7 -38.01 -45.29 -52.67
CA LEU A 7 -37.97 -45.17 -54.15
C LEU A 7 -37.75 -43.72 -54.65
N ARG A 8 -36.98 -43.63 -55.73
CA ARG A 8 -36.59 -42.46 -56.54
C ARG A 8 -37.73 -41.99 -57.45
N ILE A 9 -37.65 -40.75 -57.96
CA ILE A 9 -37.83 -40.40 -59.40
C ILE A 9 -37.26 -38.99 -59.65
N ALA A 10 -36.74 -38.83 -60.87
CA ALA A 10 -35.84 -37.77 -61.33
C ALA A 10 -36.53 -36.69 -62.18
N LEU A 11 -35.92 -35.50 -62.12
CA LEU A 11 -35.57 -34.55 -63.20
C LEU A 11 -36.50 -34.33 -64.41
N LEU A 12 -36.91 -33.08 -64.63
CA LEU A 12 -36.79 -32.42 -65.94
C LEU A 12 -36.79 -30.89 -65.82
N ALA A 13 -35.92 -30.29 -66.62
CA ALA A 13 -35.52 -28.89 -66.62
C ALA A 13 -36.37 -28.01 -67.53
N THR A 14 -36.45 -26.72 -67.23
CA THR A 14 -36.60 -25.66 -68.24
C THR A 14 -35.82 -24.42 -67.82
N THR A 15 -34.91 -24.01 -68.70
CA THR A 15 -34.09 -22.79 -68.70
C THR A 15 -34.91 -21.58 -69.15
N ALA A 16 -34.71 -20.42 -68.50
CA ALA A 16 -34.82 -19.11 -69.14
C ALA A 16 -33.97 -18.07 -68.40
N ILE A 17 -33.38 -17.18 -69.20
CA ILE A 17 -32.21 -16.33 -68.92
C ILE A 17 -32.65 -14.90 -68.52
N VAL A 18 -32.01 -14.38 -67.47
CA VAL A 18 -31.55 -12.99 -67.17
C VAL A 18 -32.45 -11.80 -67.50
N ALA A 19 -32.79 -11.01 -66.47
CA ALA A 19 -32.52 -9.56 -66.46
C ALA A 19 -32.57 -9.00 -65.03
N SER A 20 -31.58 -8.16 -64.75
CA SER A 20 -31.23 -7.47 -63.51
C SER A 20 -32.30 -6.54 -62.93
N GLY A 21 -32.44 -6.54 -61.61
CA GLY A 21 -33.13 -5.51 -60.84
C GLY A 21 -32.69 -5.58 -59.38
N GLY A 22 -31.83 -4.66 -58.96
CA GLY A 22 -31.25 -4.63 -57.62
C GLY A 22 -32.28 -4.34 -56.53
N ALA A 23 -32.17 -5.07 -55.43
CA ALA A 23 -32.63 -4.63 -54.13
C ALA A 23 -31.49 -4.88 -53.14
N LEU A 24 -30.85 -3.78 -52.70
CA LEU A 24 -29.87 -3.80 -51.62
C LEU A 24 -30.57 -4.29 -50.35
N PHE A 25 -30.25 -5.51 -49.91
CA PHE A 25 -30.36 -5.83 -48.50
C PHE A 25 -29.14 -5.21 -47.81
N ALA A 26 -29.36 -4.13 -47.07
CA ALA A 26 -28.36 -3.56 -46.18
C ALA A 26 -28.01 -4.62 -45.13
N GLN A 27 -26.85 -5.26 -45.29
CA GLN A 27 -26.20 -5.99 -44.21
C GLN A 27 -25.78 -4.96 -43.17
N THR A 28 -26.41 -5.00 -42.01
CA THR A 28 -25.93 -4.31 -40.81
C THR A 28 -24.47 -4.67 -40.59
N PRO A 29 -23.54 -3.70 -40.52
CA PRO A 29 -22.15 -4.01 -40.26
C PRO A 29 -22.06 -4.64 -38.86
N THR A 30 -21.47 -5.84 -38.79
CA THR A 30 -20.91 -6.36 -37.55
C THR A 30 -20.04 -5.27 -36.95
N GLU A 31 -20.45 -4.79 -35.77
CA GLU A 31 -19.77 -3.78 -34.98
C GLU A 31 -18.34 -4.27 -34.75
N LYS A 32 -17.39 -3.68 -35.50
CA LYS A 32 -15.97 -3.88 -35.25
C LYS A 32 -15.74 -3.40 -33.82
N THR A 33 -15.37 -4.32 -32.94
CA THR A 33 -14.85 -4.04 -31.61
C THR A 33 -13.90 -2.86 -31.72
N THR A 34 -14.34 -1.69 -31.24
CA THR A 34 -13.51 -0.51 -31.16
C THR A 34 -12.30 -0.89 -30.34
N ILE A 35 -11.13 -0.89 -30.98
CA ILE A 35 -9.84 -0.92 -30.31
C ILE A 35 -9.91 0.20 -29.27
N SER A 36 -9.91 -0.18 -27.99
CA SER A 36 -9.77 0.74 -26.87
C SER A 36 -8.72 1.78 -27.24
N ALA A 37 -9.04 3.06 -27.11
CA ALA A 37 -8.02 4.11 -27.17
C ALA A 37 -6.81 3.65 -26.34
N PRO A 38 -5.57 3.90 -26.80
CA PRO A 38 -4.40 3.55 -26.00
C PRO A 38 -4.59 4.18 -24.63
N VAL A 39 -4.58 3.36 -23.58
CA VAL A 39 -4.60 3.86 -22.20
C VAL A 39 -3.44 4.84 -22.12
N ALA A 40 -3.75 6.11 -21.87
CA ALA A 40 -2.72 7.15 -21.81
C ALA A 40 -1.63 6.70 -20.82
N ASP A 41 -0.36 6.88 -21.19
CA ASP A 41 0.77 6.50 -20.35
C ASP A 41 0.56 7.07 -18.93
N PRO A 42 0.40 6.21 -17.90
CA PRO A 42 0.18 6.67 -16.54
C PRO A 42 1.24 7.68 -16.07
N ALA A 43 2.49 7.54 -16.52
CA ALA A 43 3.58 8.43 -16.17
C ALA A 43 3.39 9.85 -16.72
N ALA A 44 2.63 10.05 -17.80
CA ALA A 44 2.38 11.36 -18.39
C ALA A 44 1.52 12.28 -17.49
N ARG A 45 0.86 11.73 -16.48
CA ARG A 45 0.10 12.49 -15.47
C ARG A 45 0.93 12.86 -14.24
N ALA A 46 2.17 12.37 -14.12
CA ALA A 46 3.02 12.66 -12.97
C ALA A 46 3.42 14.15 -12.95
N ASP A 47 3.41 14.74 -11.76
CA ASP A 47 3.95 16.08 -11.55
C ASP A 47 5.45 16.11 -11.93
N PRO A 48 6.00 17.27 -12.31
CA PRO A 48 7.39 17.36 -12.78
C PRO A 48 8.43 16.77 -11.83
N ASP A 49 8.22 16.88 -10.51
CA ASP A 49 9.13 16.34 -9.49
C ASP A 49 9.00 14.81 -9.36
N MET A 50 7.77 14.28 -9.38
CA MET A 50 7.52 12.84 -9.44
C MET A 50 8.05 12.23 -10.75
N ALA A 51 7.88 12.90 -11.89
CA ALA A 51 8.38 12.45 -13.19
C ALA A 51 9.91 12.31 -13.20
N LYS A 52 10.65 13.18 -12.49
CA LYS A 52 12.10 13.04 -12.30
C LYS A 52 12.46 11.75 -11.57
N VAL A 53 11.72 11.39 -10.51
CA VAL A 53 11.95 10.15 -9.77
C VAL A 53 11.65 8.93 -10.67
N LEU A 54 10.57 8.98 -11.45
CA LEU A 54 10.26 7.91 -12.42
C LEU A 54 11.33 7.77 -13.50
N ALA A 55 11.88 8.87 -14.01
CA ALA A 55 12.98 8.86 -14.96
C ALA A 55 14.25 8.24 -14.32
N ALA A 56 14.59 8.65 -13.10
CA ALA A 56 15.71 8.09 -12.36
C ALA A 56 15.53 6.58 -12.12
N LEU A 57 14.33 6.11 -11.80
CA LEU A 57 14.03 4.68 -11.68
C LEU A 57 14.21 3.96 -13.02
N GLY A 58 13.78 4.56 -14.13
CA GLY A 58 13.99 4.02 -15.47
C GLY A 58 15.48 3.85 -15.83
N GLU A 59 16.32 4.81 -15.44
CA GLU A 59 17.78 4.74 -15.62
C GLU A 59 18.45 3.63 -14.80
N LEU A 60 17.85 3.23 -13.67
CA LEU A 60 18.32 2.09 -12.87
C LEU A 60 17.98 0.74 -13.51
N GLN A 61 17.19 0.73 -14.58
CA GLN A 61 16.82 -0.44 -15.38
C GLN A 61 16.32 -1.64 -14.53
N PRO A 62 15.36 -1.44 -13.60
CA PRO A 62 14.82 -2.53 -12.82
C PRO A 62 14.16 -3.55 -13.75
N LYS A 63 14.43 -4.84 -13.51
CA LYS A 63 13.73 -5.90 -14.23
C LYS A 63 12.30 -6.01 -13.72
N PRO A 64 11.31 -6.32 -14.58
CA PRO A 64 9.93 -6.56 -14.15
C PRO A 64 9.89 -7.71 -13.13
N ILE A 65 9.49 -7.42 -11.89
CA ILE A 65 9.59 -8.39 -10.79
C ILE A 65 8.67 -9.59 -10.99
N GLU A 66 7.60 -9.44 -11.77
CA GLU A 66 6.68 -10.50 -12.14
C GLU A 66 7.36 -11.66 -12.90
N ASN A 67 8.57 -11.42 -13.44
CA ASN A 67 9.39 -12.43 -14.12
C ASN A 67 10.54 -12.98 -13.25
N LEU A 68 10.60 -12.60 -11.97
CA LEU A 68 11.71 -12.92 -11.07
C LEU A 68 11.28 -13.86 -9.94
N THR A 69 12.27 -14.55 -9.36
CA THR A 69 12.12 -15.13 -8.02
C THR A 69 12.07 -14.01 -6.96
N ALA A 70 11.54 -14.29 -5.77
CA ALA A 70 11.51 -13.32 -4.68
C ALA A 70 12.92 -12.85 -4.28
N ALA A 71 13.90 -13.76 -4.28
CA ALA A 71 15.29 -13.44 -3.97
C ALA A 71 15.95 -12.50 -4.99
N GLU A 72 15.57 -12.59 -6.27
CA GLU A 72 16.03 -11.66 -7.32
C GLU A 72 15.28 -10.34 -7.28
N ALA A 73 13.98 -10.37 -7.00
CA ALA A 73 13.12 -9.19 -6.86
C ALA A 73 13.62 -8.28 -5.72
N ARG A 74 14.01 -8.87 -4.57
CA ARG A 74 14.61 -8.15 -3.42
C ARG A 74 15.93 -7.43 -3.73
N LYS A 75 16.58 -7.75 -4.85
CA LYS A 75 17.83 -7.11 -5.30
C LYS A 75 17.59 -6.06 -6.38
N GLN A 76 16.35 -5.90 -6.86
CA GLN A 76 16.06 -4.89 -7.87
C GLN A 76 16.07 -3.49 -7.25
N PRO A 77 16.48 -2.46 -8.00
CA PRO A 77 16.35 -1.08 -7.58
C PRO A 77 14.91 -0.72 -7.21
N SER A 78 14.77 0.00 -6.11
CA SER A 78 13.51 0.47 -5.54
C SER A 78 13.22 1.93 -5.91
N ALA A 79 12.02 2.41 -5.56
CA ALA A 79 11.70 3.83 -5.64
C ALA A 79 12.59 4.68 -4.73
N THR A 80 13.04 4.11 -3.59
CA THR A 80 14.01 4.74 -2.68
C THR A 80 15.37 4.92 -3.37
N ASP A 81 15.86 3.94 -4.13
CA ASP A 81 17.10 4.07 -4.90
C ASP A 81 17.01 5.18 -5.95
N ALA A 82 15.84 5.33 -6.59
CA ALA A 82 15.59 6.42 -7.54
C ALA A 82 15.62 7.80 -6.85
N VAL A 83 15.02 7.93 -5.65
CA VAL A 83 15.12 9.15 -4.84
C VAL A 83 16.57 9.46 -4.46
N MET A 84 17.33 8.45 -4.00
CA MET A 84 18.74 8.63 -3.64
C MET A 84 19.59 9.07 -4.83
N LYS A 85 19.29 8.56 -6.03
CA LYS A 85 19.89 9.04 -7.27
C LYS A 85 19.56 10.50 -7.55
N VAL A 86 18.30 10.92 -7.45
CA VAL A 86 17.90 12.33 -7.65
C VAL A 86 18.60 13.25 -6.63
N ILE A 87 18.63 12.86 -5.35
CA ILE A 87 19.36 13.59 -4.28
C ILE A 87 20.82 13.78 -4.66
N LYS A 88 21.48 12.73 -5.17
CA LYS A 88 22.89 12.77 -5.58
C LYS A 88 23.10 13.68 -6.79
N ASP A 89 22.27 13.53 -7.83
CA ASP A 89 22.40 14.27 -9.09
C ASP A 89 22.14 15.77 -8.87
N GLU A 90 21.17 16.12 -8.03
CA GLU A 90 20.85 17.51 -7.65
C GLU A 90 21.68 18.04 -6.47
N LYS A 91 22.58 17.22 -5.91
CA LYS A 91 23.47 17.56 -4.78
C LYS A 91 22.72 18.08 -3.55
N LEU A 92 21.56 17.51 -3.28
CA LEU A 92 20.73 17.87 -2.13
C LEU A 92 21.39 17.39 -0.83
N LYS A 93 21.33 18.22 0.21
CA LYS A 93 21.75 17.83 1.56
C LYS A 93 20.54 17.31 2.31
N VAL A 94 20.48 15.98 2.46
CA VAL A 94 19.40 15.30 3.15
C VAL A 94 20.00 14.49 4.30
N ASP A 95 19.46 14.71 5.49
CA ASP A 95 19.69 13.86 6.65
C ASP A 95 18.33 13.34 7.13
N PRO A 96 17.96 12.09 6.77
CA PRO A 96 16.68 11.52 7.16
C PRO A 96 16.54 11.45 8.68
N HIS A 97 17.65 11.28 9.41
CA HIS A 97 17.68 11.05 10.86
C HIS A 97 17.90 12.33 11.67
N ALA A 98 17.97 13.50 11.05
CA ALA A 98 18.23 14.75 11.76
C ALA A 98 17.29 14.94 12.97
N GLY A 99 17.88 15.00 14.18
CA GLY A 99 17.16 15.14 15.45
C GLY A 99 16.57 13.85 16.02
N LEU A 100 16.95 12.68 15.47
CA LEU A 100 16.50 11.36 15.90
C LEU A 100 17.69 10.46 16.27
N SER A 101 17.51 9.68 17.34
CA SER A 101 18.31 8.50 17.60
C SER A 101 17.65 7.28 16.96
N VAL A 102 18.40 6.56 16.12
CA VAL A 102 17.95 5.34 15.44
C VAL A 102 18.67 4.13 16.01
N SER A 103 17.92 3.11 16.43
CA SER A 103 18.49 1.88 16.99
C SER A 103 17.69 0.64 16.57
N ASN A 104 18.37 -0.50 16.49
CA ASN A 104 17.75 -1.78 16.16
C ASN A 104 17.75 -2.69 17.40
N SER A 105 16.70 -3.50 17.58
CA SER A 105 16.63 -4.55 18.59
C SER A 105 16.10 -5.85 18.02
N ARG A 106 16.49 -6.96 18.65
CA ARG A 106 16.10 -8.32 18.29
C ARG A 106 15.79 -9.12 19.55
N PHE A 107 14.63 -9.76 19.60
CA PHE A 107 14.13 -10.49 20.76
C PHE A 107 13.97 -11.97 20.41
N ALA A 108 15.02 -12.76 20.66
CA ALA A 108 15.08 -14.17 20.26
C ALA A 108 13.98 -15.03 20.91
N ASP A 109 13.59 -14.70 22.14
CA ASP A 109 12.54 -15.35 22.93
C ASP A 109 11.11 -14.97 22.50
N MET A 110 10.97 -14.01 21.59
CA MET A 110 9.69 -13.53 21.07
C MET A 110 9.58 -13.79 19.57
N GLY A 111 9.74 -15.05 19.15
CA GLY A 111 9.66 -15.40 17.73
C GLY A 111 10.75 -14.74 16.88
N ASN A 112 11.82 -14.25 17.52
CA ASN A 112 12.88 -13.50 16.89
C ASN A 112 12.47 -12.11 16.37
N LEU A 113 11.48 -11.47 17.02
CA LEU A 113 10.97 -10.14 16.70
C LEU A 113 12.11 -9.13 16.50
N ARG A 114 12.06 -8.38 15.39
CA ARG A 114 13.04 -7.38 15.00
C ARG A 114 12.38 -6.01 14.86
N LEU A 115 12.90 -5.03 15.58
CA LEU A 115 12.34 -3.68 15.64
C LEU A 115 13.44 -2.65 15.38
N ARG A 116 13.09 -1.58 14.65
CA ARG A 116 13.89 -0.35 14.57
C ARG A 116 13.14 0.80 15.23
N TYR A 117 13.80 1.48 16.14
CA TYR A 117 13.27 2.62 16.88
C TYR A 117 13.82 3.90 16.28
N TYR A 118 12.93 4.87 16.07
CA TYR A 118 13.26 6.26 15.74
C TYR A 118 12.75 7.12 16.89
N THR A 119 13.68 7.62 17.70
CA THR A 119 13.37 8.32 18.95
C THR A 119 13.86 9.76 18.85
N PRO A 120 13.03 10.78 19.13
CA PRO A 120 13.51 12.15 19.24
C PRO A 120 14.70 12.27 20.21
N GLU A 121 15.82 12.86 19.80
CA GLU A 121 17.06 12.87 20.60
C GLU A 121 16.91 13.50 21.99
N LYS A 122 15.94 14.41 22.13
CA LYS A 122 15.63 15.11 23.39
C LYS A 122 14.65 14.35 24.27
N ALA A 123 14.19 13.16 23.86
CA ALA A 123 13.27 12.35 24.62
C ALA A 123 13.95 11.77 25.87
N THR A 124 13.30 11.93 27.02
CA THR A 124 13.69 11.27 28.27
C THR A 124 12.79 10.05 28.52
N LYS A 125 13.20 9.16 29.44
CA LYS A 125 12.39 7.99 29.82
C LYS A 125 11.05 8.35 30.47
N ASP A 126 10.89 9.58 30.95
CA ASP A 126 9.66 10.09 31.56
C ASP A 126 8.87 11.01 30.62
N ALA A 127 9.29 11.13 29.34
CA ALA A 127 8.68 12.07 28.40
C ALA A 127 7.22 11.74 28.04
N GLY A 128 6.81 10.47 28.16
CA GLY A 128 5.44 10.03 27.84
C GLY A 128 5.05 10.36 26.41
N LEU A 129 5.97 10.16 25.47
CA LEU A 129 5.77 10.50 24.06
C LEU A 129 4.73 9.59 23.42
N PRO A 130 4.00 10.09 22.41
CA PRO A 130 3.22 9.21 21.55
C PRO A 130 4.10 8.14 20.92
N VAL A 131 3.50 6.97 20.69
CA VAL A 131 4.17 5.83 20.06
C VAL A 131 3.46 5.50 18.77
N ILE A 132 4.23 5.25 17.71
CA ILE A 132 3.71 4.85 16.41
C ILE A 132 4.31 3.51 16.05
N VAL A 133 3.47 2.50 15.88
CA VAL A 133 3.89 1.23 15.27
C VAL A 133 3.87 1.41 13.77
N TYR A 134 4.99 1.10 13.11
CA TYR A 134 5.17 1.30 11.68
C TYR A 134 5.30 -0.02 10.94
N TYR A 135 4.43 -0.23 9.95
CA TYR A 135 4.49 -1.38 9.06
C TYR A 135 4.87 -0.93 7.66
N ARG A 136 6.05 -1.36 7.20
CA ARG A 136 6.54 -1.12 5.84
C ARG A 136 5.69 -1.85 4.79
N GLY A 137 5.78 -1.39 3.54
CA GLY A 137 5.16 -2.01 2.38
C GLY A 137 6.00 -3.14 1.77
N GLY A 138 6.06 -3.19 0.44
CA GLY A 138 6.76 -4.23 -0.31
C GLY A 138 5.96 -5.51 -0.60
N GLY A 139 4.62 -5.41 -0.62
CA GLY A 139 3.74 -6.53 -1.02
C GLY A 139 3.93 -7.80 -0.19
N TRP A 140 4.43 -7.67 1.05
CA TRP A 140 4.82 -8.77 1.95
C TRP A 140 5.96 -9.69 1.43
N VAL A 141 6.63 -9.32 0.34
CA VAL A 141 7.62 -10.17 -0.35
C VAL A 141 8.98 -9.47 -0.48
N ILE A 142 8.98 -8.18 -0.78
CA ILE A 142 10.17 -7.36 -1.01
C ILE A 142 10.32 -6.26 0.04
N SER A 143 11.38 -5.46 -0.07
CA SER A 143 11.78 -4.38 0.85
C SER A 143 12.31 -4.86 2.21
N ASP A 144 12.88 -3.91 2.93
CA ASP A 144 13.40 -4.06 4.28
C ASP A 144 13.18 -2.75 5.07
N LEU A 145 13.74 -2.67 6.27
CA LEU A 145 13.67 -1.47 7.10
C LEU A 145 14.32 -0.24 6.44
N ASP A 146 15.37 -0.43 5.63
CA ASP A 146 16.11 0.67 5.02
C ASP A 146 15.31 1.30 3.86
N THR A 147 14.53 0.49 3.14
CA THR A 147 13.67 0.95 2.05
C THR A 147 12.66 2.03 2.49
N TYR A 148 12.10 1.89 3.70
CA TYR A 148 11.05 2.78 4.26
C TYR A 148 11.57 3.69 5.38
N ASP A 149 12.89 3.77 5.54
CA ASP A 149 13.54 4.49 6.63
C ASP A 149 13.23 6.00 6.62
N ALA A 150 13.16 6.60 5.43
CA ALA A 150 12.82 8.01 5.24
C ALA A 150 11.40 8.33 5.76
N SER A 151 10.41 7.50 5.45
CA SER A 151 9.03 7.69 5.92
C SER A 151 8.94 7.59 7.45
N ALA A 152 9.52 6.54 8.03
CA ALA A 152 9.50 6.32 9.48
C ALA A 152 10.19 7.46 10.23
N SER A 153 11.34 7.92 9.71
CA SER A 153 12.08 9.06 10.27
C SER A 153 11.30 10.37 10.15
N ALA A 154 10.70 10.65 8.99
CA ALA A 154 9.92 11.85 8.78
C ALA A 154 8.71 11.92 9.71
N ILE A 155 7.99 10.81 9.88
CA ILE A 155 6.86 10.73 10.82
C ILE A 155 7.32 10.91 12.27
N ALA A 156 8.40 10.24 12.70
CA ALA A 156 8.94 10.39 14.07
C ALA A 156 9.29 11.85 14.38
N ARG A 157 10.01 12.50 13.46
CA ARG A 157 10.44 13.90 13.59
C ARG A 157 9.26 14.87 13.60
N LYS A 158 8.35 14.76 12.63
CA LYS A 158 7.22 15.71 12.47
C LYS A 158 6.18 15.54 13.57
N ALA A 159 5.91 14.31 14.01
CA ALA A 159 4.94 14.03 15.07
C ALA A 159 5.53 14.22 16.48
N ASN A 160 6.85 14.37 16.61
CA ASN A 160 7.56 14.31 17.88
C ASN A 160 7.15 13.06 18.69
N ALA A 161 7.22 11.91 18.02
CA ALA A 161 6.76 10.62 18.51
C ALA A 161 7.85 9.57 18.34
N ILE A 162 7.79 8.52 19.16
CA ILE A 162 8.66 7.36 18.99
C ILE A 162 8.03 6.47 17.93
N VAL A 163 8.71 6.28 16.80
CA VAL A 163 8.28 5.34 15.76
C VAL A 163 9.02 4.02 15.95
N VAL A 164 8.29 2.92 15.95
CA VAL A 164 8.83 1.56 16.03
C VAL A 164 8.47 0.81 14.74
N SER A 165 9.44 0.71 13.85
CA SER A 165 9.30 -0.02 12.58
C SER A 165 9.54 -1.52 12.78
N VAL A 166 8.56 -2.31 12.35
CA VAL A 166 8.53 -3.76 12.57
C VAL A 166 9.07 -4.48 11.34
N ASP A 167 10.12 -5.28 11.53
CA ASP A 167 10.75 -6.05 10.46
C ASP A 167 10.18 -7.46 10.37
N TYR A 168 8.90 -7.52 10.00
CA TYR A 168 8.10 -8.74 9.90
C TYR A 168 8.60 -9.70 8.80
N PRO A 169 8.36 -11.03 8.92
CA PRO A 169 8.90 -12.02 7.99
C PRO A 169 8.29 -11.91 6.59
N MET A 170 9.01 -12.32 5.55
CA MET A 170 8.58 -12.14 4.16
C MET A 170 8.18 -13.44 3.49
N ALA A 171 7.20 -13.36 2.58
CA ALA A 171 6.88 -14.44 1.67
C ALA A 171 7.93 -14.49 0.53
N PRO A 172 8.13 -15.65 -0.11
CA PRO A 172 7.41 -16.90 0.07
C PRO A 172 7.94 -17.78 1.21
N GLU A 173 9.02 -17.40 1.90
CA GLU A 173 9.61 -18.19 2.99
C GLU A 173 8.66 -18.30 4.18
N HIS A 174 7.93 -17.21 4.45
CA HIS A 174 6.87 -17.15 5.44
C HIS A 174 5.62 -16.60 4.76
N LYS A 175 4.75 -17.51 4.32
CA LYS A 175 3.48 -17.15 3.67
C LYS A 175 2.45 -16.63 4.67
N PHE A 176 1.32 -16.13 4.16
CA PHE A 176 0.18 -15.76 5.00
C PHE A 176 -0.17 -16.90 5.97
N PRO A 177 -0.49 -16.62 7.25
CA PRO A 177 -0.65 -15.31 7.90
C PRO A 177 0.58 -14.79 8.65
N ALA A 178 1.80 -15.25 8.35
CA ALA A 178 2.98 -14.95 9.17
C ALA A 178 3.25 -13.45 9.38
N GLN A 179 3.00 -12.61 8.36
CA GLN A 179 3.15 -11.16 8.44
C GLN A 179 2.16 -10.53 9.42
N HIS A 180 0.90 -10.95 9.34
CA HIS A 180 -0.19 -10.47 10.19
C HIS A 180 0.02 -10.88 11.63
N ASP A 181 0.42 -12.14 11.86
CA ASP A 181 0.67 -12.64 13.21
C ASP A 181 1.85 -11.90 13.86
N GLU A 182 2.96 -11.70 13.13
CA GLU A 182 4.12 -10.93 13.64
C GLU A 182 3.75 -9.45 13.91
N ALA A 183 2.95 -8.83 13.04
CA ALA A 183 2.49 -7.46 13.23
C ALA A 183 1.70 -7.31 14.54
N ILE A 184 0.82 -8.28 14.85
CA ILE A 184 0.02 -8.31 16.07
C ILE A 184 0.90 -8.57 17.30
N GLU A 185 1.86 -9.49 17.23
CA GLU A 185 2.79 -9.75 18.34
C GLU A 185 3.71 -8.57 18.62
N ALA A 186 4.19 -7.88 17.58
CA ALA A 186 4.93 -6.63 17.72
C ALA A 186 4.08 -5.54 18.42
N TYR A 187 2.81 -5.42 18.04
CA TYR A 187 1.88 -4.47 18.68
C TYR A 187 1.71 -4.76 20.18
N LYS A 188 1.49 -6.03 20.55
CA LYS A 188 1.42 -6.46 21.96
C LYS A 188 2.70 -6.17 22.72
N TYR A 189 3.85 -6.45 22.10
CA TYR A 189 5.15 -6.14 22.70
C TYR A 189 5.30 -4.64 22.97
N ILE A 190 4.97 -3.80 22.00
CA ILE A 190 5.11 -2.35 22.11
C ILE A 190 4.16 -1.81 23.19
N LEU A 191 2.90 -2.24 23.21
CA LEU A 191 1.94 -1.87 24.27
C LEU A 191 2.47 -2.18 25.67
N LYS A 192 3.06 -3.37 25.85
CA LYS A 192 3.58 -3.82 27.15
C LYS A 192 4.82 -3.04 27.58
N ASN A 193 5.67 -2.63 26.64
CA ASN A 193 7.02 -2.13 26.94
C ASN A 193 7.22 -0.63 26.73
N ALA A 194 6.30 0.07 26.04
CA ALA A 194 6.43 1.50 25.67
C ALA A 194 6.95 2.40 26.79
N LYS A 195 6.38 2.25 27.99
CA LYS A 195 6.75 3.06 29.15
C LYS A 195 8.24 2.93 29.52
N GLY A 196 8.84 1.76 29.34
CA GLY A 196 10.25 1.51 29.70
C GLY A 196 11.25 2.31 28.87
N TRP A 197 10.85 2.78 27.69
CA TRP A 197 11.65 3.57 26.77
C TRP A 197 11.04 4.95 26.46
N GLY A 198 10.17 5.46 27.36
CA GLY A 198 9.66 6.83 27.31
C GLY A 198 8.41 7.05 26.46
N GLY A 199 7.80 5.98 25.96
CA GLY A 199 6.52 6.02 25.25
C GLY A 199 5.30 5.91 26.18
N ASP A 200 4.19 6.51 25.79
CA ASP A 200 2.89 6.38 26.46
C ASP A 200 2.02 5.34 25.71
N PRO A 201 1.74 4.16 26.29
CA PRO A 201 0.93 3.14 25.65
C PRO A 201 -0.54 3.56 25.45
N ALA A 202 -1.02 4.62 26.13
CA ALA A 202 -2.33 5.19 25.89
C ALA A 202 -2.38 6.13 24.66
N LYS A 203 -1.23 6.49 24.10
CA LYS A 203 -1.08 7.36 22.90
C LYS A 203 -0.42 6.61 21.75
N LEU A 204 -0.81 5.34 21.58
CA LEU A 204 -0.25 4.47 20.57
C LEU A 204 -1.09 4.53 19.29
N ALA A 205 -0.48 4.89 18.16
CA ALA A 205 -1.10 4.84 16.83
C ALA A 205 -0.39 3.80 15.94
N ILE A 206 -1.05 3.43 14.84
CA ILE A 206 -0.49 2.52 13.84
C ILE A 206 -0.42 3.22 12.50
N VAL A 207 0.73 3.13 11.84
CA VAL A 207 0.96 3.67 10.50
C VAL A 207 1.47 2.55 9.61
N GLY A 208 0.99 2.49 8.37
CA GLY A 208 1.56 1.59 7.39
C GLY A 208 1.34 2.01 5.96
N GLU A 209 2.20 1.50 5.08
CA GLU A 209 2.25 1.83 3.66
C GLU A 209 2.01 0.58 2.81
N SER A 210 1.14 0.65 1.80
CA SER A 210 0.88 -0.45 0.87
C SER A 210 0.42 -1.73 1.59
N ALA A 211 1.16 -2.82 1.47
CA ALA A 211 0.99 -4.03 2.29
C ALA A 211 1.05 -3.76 3.81
N GLY A 212 1.84 -2.79 4.24
CA GLY A 212 1.86 -2.31 5.62
C GLY A 212 0.60 -1.54 6.02
N GLY A 213 -0.04 -0.83 5.07
CA GLY A 213 -1.34 -0.20 5.31
C GLY A 213 -2.42 -1.23 5.59
N ASN A 214 -2.35 -2.39 4.91
CA ASN A 214 -3.18 -3.55 5.24
C ASN A 214 -2.94 -4.04 6.67
N LEU A 215 -1.66 -4.27 7.02
CA LEU A 215 -1.26 -4.72 8.37
C LEU A 215 -1.71 -3.73 9.44
N ALA A 216 -1.68 -2.42 9.17
CA ALA A 216 -2.11 -1.41 10.11
C ALA A 216 -3.58 -1.58 10.52
N VAL A 217 -4.46 -1.79 9.53
CA VAL A 217 -5.89 -2.01 9.76
C VAL A 217 -6.14 -3.39 10.38
N ALA A 218 -5.50 -4.44 9.87
CA ALA A 218 -5.66 -5.80 10.38
C ALA A 218 -5.20 -5.94 11.84
N THR A 219 -4.10 -5.28 12.23
CA THR A 219 -3.65 -5.23 13.62
C THR A 219 -4.65 -4.50 14.52
N ALA A 220 -5.26 -3.40 14.05
CA ALA A 220 -6.28 -2.70 14.82
C ALA A 220 -7.56 -3.54 15.00
N MET A 221 -7.97 -4.30 13.97
CA MET A 221 -9.03 -5.29 14.08
C MET A 221 -8.69 -6.35 15.14
N ALA A 222 -7.49 -6.91 15.09
CA ALA A 222 -7.03 -7.90 16.07
C ALA A 222 -6.99 -7.31 17.49
N ALA A 223 -6.55 -6.06 17.66
CA ALA A 223 -6.55 -5.38 18.96
C ALA A 223 -7.97 -5.25 19.54
N ARG A 224 -8.96 -4.85 18.71
CA ARG A 224 -10.38 -4.82 19.09
C ARG A 224 -10.88 -6.21 19.50
N ASP A 225 -10.66 -7.21 18.64
CA ASP A 225 -11.22 -8.56 18.82
C ASP A 225 -10.61 -9.27 20.02
N GLN A 226 -9.33 -9.02 20.31
CA GLN A 226 -8.61 -9.56 21.46
C GLN A 226 -8.75 -8.70 22.72
N LYS A 227 -9.52 -7.61 22.67
CA LYS A 227 -9.72 -6.65 23.79
C LYS A 227 -8.40 -6.10 24.34
N LEU A 228 -7.43 -5.85 23.46
CA LEU A 228 -6.22 -5.10 23.79
C LEU A 228 -6.57 -3.61 23.92
N THR A 229 -5.66 -2.82 24.51
CA THR A 229 -5.74 -1.36 24.39
C THR A 229 -5.77 -1.00 22.91
N ALA A 230 -6.83 -0.33 22.45
CA ALA A 230 -6.98 0.05 21.06
C ALA A 230 -5.96 1.14 20.67
N PRO A 231 -5.47 1.15 19.42
CA PRO A 231 -4.69 2.29 18.95
C PRO A 231 -5.59 3.52 18.85
N VAL A 232 -5.03 4.69 19.12
CA VAL A 232 -5.80 5.95 19.09
C VAL A 232 -6.04 6.47 17.67
N ALA A 233 -5.24 6.01 16.70
CA ALA A 233 -5.39 6.35 15.29
C ALA A 233 -4.74 5.29 14.38
N ILE A 234 -5.26 5.21 13.15
CA ILE A 234 -4.65 4.47 12.05
C ILE A 234 -4.32 5.46 10.92
N VAL A 235 -3.12 5.36 10.35
CA VAL A 235 -2.80 5.95 9.04
C VAL A 235 -2.44 4.83 8.08
N SER A 236 -3.23 4.70 7.02
CA SER A 236 -3.09 3.66 6.02
C SER A 236 -2.82 4.31 4.66
N VAL A 237 -1.56 4.30 4.24
CA VAL A 237 -1.11 4.93 2.99
C VAL A 237 -1.19 3.91 1.84
N TYR A 238 -1.92 4.26 0.79
CA TYR A 238 -2.22 3.49 -0.43
C TYR A 238 -2.36 1.98 -0.20
N PRO A 239 -3.28 1.56 0.69
CA PRO A 239 -3.30 0.21 1.19
C PRO A 239 -3.68 -0.83 0.14
N ILE A 240 -3.17 -2.04 0.33
CA ILE A 240 -3.85 -3.24 -0.18
C ILE A 240 -5.07 -3.48 0.73
N ALA A 241 -6.28 -3.38 0.19
CA ALA A 241 -7.50 -3.52 0.99
C ALA A 241 -8.48 -4.56 0.46
N THR A 242 -8.25 -5.04 -0.77
CA THR A 242 -9.00 -6.15 -1.34
C THR A 242 -8.11 -7.12 -2.08
N THR A 243 -8.59 -8.35 -2.21
CA THR A 243 -7.98 -9.41 -3.03
C THR A 243 -8.56 -9.46 -4.44
N ALA A 244 -9.52 -8.57 -4.77
CA ALA A 244 -10.08 -8.45 -6.11
C ALA A 244 -9.00 -8.03 -7.13
N ALA A 245 -8.86 -8.82 -8.19
CA ALA A 245 -7.82 -8.66 -9.20
C ALA A 245 -8.12 -7.56 -10.23
N ASP A 246 -9.38 -7.13 -10.36
CA ASP A 246 -9.86 -6.38 -11.52
C ASP A 246 -10.59 -5.08 -11.16
N THR A 247 -10.19 -4.45 -10.05
CA THR A 247 -10.70 -3.12 -9.65
C THR A 247 -10.45 -2.06 -10.74
N PRO A 248 -11.26 -0.99 -10.80
CA PRO A 248 -11.13 0.04 -11.84
C PRO A 248 -9.70 0.60 -11.97
N SER A 249 -9.04 0.91 -10.85
CA SER A 249 -7.66 1.42 -10.87
C SER A 249 -6.62 0.36 -11.28
N LYS A 250 -6.81 -0.92 -10.95
CA LYS A 250 -5.91 -1.99 -11.45
C LYS A 250 -5.96 -2.09 -12.98
N LYS A 251 -7.12 -1.84 -13.60
CA LYS A 251 -7.29 -1.76 -15.06
C LYS A 251 -6.70 -0.47 -15.63
N GLU A 252 -7.00 0.68 -15.01
CA GLU A 252 -6.53 2.01 -15.45
C GLU A 252 -4.99 2.14 -15.35
N GLN A 253 -4.38 1.58 -14.30
CA GLN A 253 -2.96 1.70 -13.98
C GLN A 253 -2.17 0.42 -14.30
N ALA A 254 -2.61 -0.34 -15.30
CA ALA A 254 -2.04 -1.65 -15.62
C ALA A 254 -0.54 -1.62 -15.98
N ALA A 255 -0.04 -0.47 -16.46
CA ALA A 255 1.37 -0.26 -16.83
C ALA A 255 2.09 0.79 -15.96
N ALA A 256 1.49 1.21 -14.84
CA ALA A 256 2.06 2.24 -13.99
C ALA A 256 3.41 1.82 -13.37
N LYS A 257 4.14 2.80 -12.84
CA LYS A 257 5.41 2.62 -12.13
C LYS A 257 5.35 3.41 -10.82
N PRO A 258 6.05 2.97 -9.75
CA PRO A 258 6.85 1.74 -9.66
C PRO A 258 6.00 0.46 -9.57
N LEU A 259 4.72 0.57 -9.19
CA LEU A 259 3.79 -0.55 -9.07
C LEU A 259 2.83 -0.64 -10.26
N ASN A 260 2.57 -1.85 -10.75
CA ASN A 260 1.58 -2.15 -11.79
C ASN A 260 0.72 -3.38 -11.46
N ALA A 261 -0.30 -3.64 -12.28
CA ALA A 261 -1.22 -4.75 -12.06
C ALA A 261 -0.57 -6.16 -12.14
N PRO A 262 0.33 -6.47 -13.10
CA PRO A 262 1.08 -7.74 -13.10
C PRO A 262 1.83 -8.01 -11.79
N MET A 263 2.46 -6.98 -11.21
CA MET A 263 3.15 -7.11 -9.92
C MET A 263 2.19 -7.50 -8.79
N MET A 264 0.95 -6.98 -8.78
CA MET A 264 -0.04 -7.36 -7.77
C MET A 264 -0.38 -8.86 -7.83
N ALA A 265 -0.55 -9.41 -9.03
CA ALA A 265 -0.77 -10.84 -9.19
C ALA A 265 0.43 -11.66 -8.68
N TRP A 266 1.66 -11.20 -8.99
CA TRP A 266 2.89 -11.84 -8.51
C TRP A 266 3.00 -11.79 -6.98
N PHE A 267 2.67 -10.67 -6.32
CA PHE A 267 2.68 -10.59 -4.86
C PHE A 267 1.72 -11.61 -4.22
N PHE A 268 0.47 -11.68 -4.70
CA PHE A 268 -0.49 -12.66 -4.18
C PHE A 268 -0.06 -14.11 -4.42
N ASP A 269 0.56 -14.43 -5.57
CA ASP A 269 1.13 -15.76 -5.83
C ASP A 269 2.21 -16.16 -4.80
N LYS A 270 3.06 -15.21 -4.39
CA LYS A 270 4.11 -15.49 -3.39
C LYS A 270 3.56 -15.58 -1.97
N VAL A 271 2.53 -14.81 -1.64
CA VAL A 271 1.99 -14.65 -0.28
C VAL A 271 1.03 -15.77 0.10
N LEU A 272 0.18 -16.22 -0.83
CA LEU A 272 -0.89 -17.17 -0.53
C LEU A 272 -0.38 -18.62 -0.51
N ASN A 273 -0.89 -19.41 0.43
CA ASN A 273 -0.79 -20.86 0.41
C ASN A 273 -1.82 -21.48 -0.54
N ASN A 274 -3.01 -20.87 -0.62
CA ASN A 274 -4.09 -21.30 -1.50
C ASN A 274 -5.09 -20.15 -1.75
N GLU A 275 -5.95 -20.33 -2.76
CA GLU A 275 -6.91 -19.30 -3.18
C GLU A 275 -7.99 -18.97 -2.13
N ALA A 276 -8.32 -19.88 -1.20
CA ALA A 276 -9.35 -19.62 -0.19
C ALA A 276 -8.93 -18.54 0.80
N GLU A 277 -7.63 -18.37 1.04
CA GLU A 277 -7.07 -17.31 1.88
C GLU A 277 -7.38 -15.91 1.36
N LYS A 278 -7.71 -15.74 0.07
CA LYS A 278 -8.16 -14.46 -0.47
C LYS A 278 -9.44 -13.93 0.19
N GLN A 279 -10.22 -14.79 0.84
CA GLN A 279 -11.42 -14.41 1.57
C GLN A 279 -11.15 -14.10 3.05
N ASP A 280 -9.94 -14.34 3.54
CA ASP A 280 -9.61 -14.04 4.94
C ASP A 280 -9.72 -12.53 5.18
N PRO A 281 -10.45 -12.08 6.22
CA PRO A 281 -10.68 -10.66 6.47
C PRO A 281 -9.40 -9.88 6.81
N ARG A 282 -8.30 -10.56 7.16
CA ARG A 282 -6.99 -9.93 7.36
C ARG A 282 -6.34 -9.49 6.05
N LEU A 283 -6.63 -10.17 4.93
CA LEU A 283 -6.18 -9.78 3.58
C LEU A 283 -7.23 -8.92 2.87
N ASN A 284 -8.49 -9.36 2.89
CA ASN A 284 -9.61 -8.70 2.22
C ASN A 284 -10.37 -7.79 3.20
N LEU A 285 -9.75 -6.67 3.58
CA LEU A 285 -10.29 -5.73 4.57
C LEU A 285 -11.69 -5.21 4.20
N VAL A 286 -12.00 -5.04 2.91
CA VAL A 286 -13.33 -4.59 2.45
C VAL A 286 -14.46 -5.58 2.75
N ALA A 287 -14.13 -6.84 3.07
CA ALA A 287 -15.05 -7.89 3.49
C ALA A 287 -15.04 -8.14 5.01
N ALA A 288 -14.17 -7.45 5.75
CA ALA A 288 -14.03 -7.62 7.19
C ALA A 288 -15.13 -6.90 8.00
N ASP A 289 -15.29 -7.29 9.26
CA ASP A 289 -15.99 -6.46 10.24
C ASP A 289 -15.10 -5.30 10.67
N LEU A 290 -15.39 -4.11 10.14
CA LEU A 290 -14.65 -2.88 10.41
C LEU A 290 -15.28 -2.03 11.52
N LYS A 291 -16.36 -2.47 12.17
CA LYS A 291 -17.06 -1.64 13.17
C LYS A 291 -16.20 -1.36 14.41
N GLY A 292 -16.22 -0.13 14.89
CA GLY A 292 -15.56 0.23 16.14
C GLY A 292 -14.04 0.29 16.04
N LEU A 293 -13.51 0.50 14.83
CA LEU A 293 -12.11 0.82 14.62
C LEU A 293 -11.87 2.31 14.93
N PRO A 294 -10.64 2.68 15.35
CA PRO A 294 -10.31 4.06 15.70
C PRO A 294 -10.34 5.01 14.48
N PRO A 295 -10.24 6.34 14.70
CA PRO A 295 -10.10 7.31 13.63
C PRO A 295 -9.03 6.88 12.63
N THR A 296 -9.43 6.76 11.36
CA THR A 296 -8.59 6.21 10.31
C THR A 296 -8.35 7.24 9.22
N THR A 297 -7.08 7.47 8.90
CA THR A 297 -6.66 8.30 7.77
C THR A 297 -6.21 7.39 6.63
N ILE A 298 -6.80 7.56 5.45
CA ILE A 298 -6.41 6.86 4.22
C ILE A 298 -5.82 7.89 3.25
N ILE A 299 -4.62 7.62 2.75
CA ILE A 299 -3.92 8.49 1.80
C ILE A 299 -3.67 7.71 0.53
N ASN A 300 -4.24 8.15 -0.60
CA ASN A 300 -4.09 7.50 -1.89
C ASN A 300 -3.20 8.31 -2.83
N ALA A 301 -2.53 7.63 -3.75
CA ALA A 301 -1.94 8.23 -4.94
C ALA A 301 -2.90 8.09 -6.13
N GLU A 302 -2.92 9.08 -7.02
CA GLU A 302 -3.77 9.03 -8.23
C GLU A 302 -3.29 7.98 -9.23
N ILE A 303 -1.97 7.88 -9.42
CA ILE A 303 -1.33 7.00 -10.41
C ILE A 303 -0.93 5.70 -9.71
N ASP A 304 -1.94 4.95 -9.28
CA ASP A 304 -1.75 3.77 -8.44
C ASP A 304 -2.80 2.68 -8.73
N PRO A 305 -2.39 1.42 -9.04
CA PRO A 305 -3.35 0.33 -9.16
C PRO A 305 -4.16 0.08 -7.88
N LEU A 306 -3.67 0.47 -6.71
CA LEU A 306 -4.33 0.33 -5.41
C LEU A 306 -5.22 1.53 -5.02
N ARG A 307 -5.41 2.54 -5.89
CA ARG A 307 -6.32 3.66 -5.61
C ARG A 307 -7.73 3.17 -5.21
N SER A 308 -8.30 2.26 -6.00
CA SER A 308 -9.63 1.70 -5.70
C SER A 308 -9.67 0.94 -4.38
N ASP A 309 -8.56 0.28 -4.00
CA ASP A 309 -8.48 -0.44 -2.72
C ASP A 309 -8.66 0.52 -1.54
N GLY A 310 -7.93 1.63 -1.53
CA GLY A 310 -8.10 2.69 -0.52
C GLY A 310 -9.49 3.34 -0.55
N ASP A 311 -10.04 3.60 -1.75
CA ASP A 311 -11.38 4.18 -1.92
C ASP A 311 -12.45 3.27 -1.29
N MET A 312 -12.42 1.97 -1.63
CA MET A 312 -13.35 0.99 -1.11
C MET A 312 -13.22 0.80 0.40
N LEU A 313 -11.98 0.79 0.93
CA LEU A 313 -11.77 0.68 2.37
C LEU A 313 -12.36 1.89 3.11
N ALA A 314 -12.15 3.09 2.58
CA ALA A 314 -12.72 4.31 3.16
C ALA A 314 -14.24 4.25 3.22
N ASP A 315 -14.89 3.84 2.13
CA ASP A 315 -16.34 3.72 2.05
C ASP A 315 -16.87 2.65 3.02
N LYS A 316 -16.20 1.49 3.10
CA LYS A 316 -16.57 0.41 4.02
C LYS A 316 -16.42 0.81 5.48
N MET A 317 -15.33 1.50 5.84
CA MET A 317 -15.13 1.99 7.20
C MET A 317 -16.16 3.06 7.59
N LYS A 318 -16.47 3.99 6.69
CA LYS A 318 -17.54 4.99 6.91
C LYS A 318 -18.90 4.33 7.09
N ALA A 319 -19.23 3.36 6.24
CA ALA A 319 -20.47 2.60 6.35
C ALA A 319 -20.56 1.79 7.66
N ALA A 320 -19.42 1.36 8.21
CA ALA A 320 -19.34 0.71 9.52
C ALA A 320 -19.43 1.69 10.71
N GLY A 321 -19.49 3.00 10.45
CA GLY A 321 -19.65 4.06 11.46
C GLY A 321 -18.33 4.59 12.04
N ASN A 322 -17.19 4.30 11.42
CA ASN A 322 -15.90 4.82 11.88
C ASN A 322 -15.69 6.27 11.41
N ASP A 323 -14.86 7.02 12.15
CA ASP A 323 -14.34 8.31 11.69
C ASP A 323 -13.23 8.06 10.65
N VAL A 324 -13.44 8.53 9.42
CA VAL A 324 -12.55 8.27 8.29
C VAL A 324 -12.25 9.55 7.54
N THR A 325 -10.97 9.92 7.53
CA THR A 325 -10.45 10.96 6.64
C THR A 325 -9.75 10.31 5.46
N HIS A 326 -10.18 10.61 4.23
CA HIS A 326 -9.62 10.04 3.01
C HIS A 326 -9.14 11.16 2.08
N LYS A 327 -7.90 11.07 1.59
CA LYS A 327 -7.32 12.05 0.66
C LYS A 327 -6.55 11.37 -0.47
N VAL A 328 -6.86 11.75 -1.71
CA VAL A 328 -6.13 11.34 -2.92
C VAL A 328 -5.18 12.46 -3.32
N TYR A 329 -3.92 12.13 -3.58
CA TYR A 329 -2.92 13.05 -4.11
C TYR A 329 -2.77 12.84 -5.62
N ALA A 330 -3.14 13.87 -6.39
CA ALA A 330 -2.97 13.89 -7.84
C ALA A 330 -1.49 13.95 -8.24
N GLY A 331 -1.13 13.47 -9.43
CA GLY A 331 0.22 13.63 -10.01
C GLY A 331 1.34 12.85 -9.31
N VAL A 332 1.02 12.00 -8.34
CA VAL A 332 1.98 11.10 -7.66
C VAL A 332 1.63 9.64 -7.88
N THR A 333 2.62 8.77 -7.72
CA THR A 333 2.50 7.32 -7.91
C THR A 333 2.43 6.55 -6.60
N HIS A 334 2.22 5.24 -6.67
CA HIS A 334 2.54 4.34 -5.55
C HIS A 334 3.98 4.55 -5.06
N GLU A 335 4.24 4.30 -3.76
CA GLU A 335 5.52 4.55 -3.06
C GLU A 335 5.92 6.03 -2.83
N PHE A 336 5.07 7.01 -3.18
CA PHE A 336 5.50 8.42 -3.10
C PHE A 336 5.74 8.95 -1.68
N PHE A 337 5.18 8.32 -0.64
CA PHE A 337 5.07 8.94 0.68
C PHE A 337 6.41 9.20 1.36
N GLY A 338 7.42 8.36 1.12
CA GLY A 338 8.78 8.51 1.64
C GLY A 338 9.68 9.44 0.82
N MET A 339 9.16 10.11 -0.21
CA MET A 339 9.94 10.89 -1.16
C MET A 339 10.03 12.40 -0.82
N ASP A 340 9.84 12.80 0.45
CA ASP A 340 9.68 14.21 0.86
C ASP A 340 10.89 15.10 0.60
N ALA A 341 12.05 14.51 0.37
CA ALA A 341 13.25 15.22 -0.04
C ALA A 341 13.19 15.77 -1.48
N VAL A 342 12.42 15.12 -2.37
CA VAL A 342 12.43 15.41 -3.81
C VAL A 342 11.04 15.56 -4.44
N VAL A 343 9.96 15.13 -3.76
CA VAL A 343 8.57 15.27 -4.21
C VAL A 343 7.78 16.12 -3.20
N ALA A 344 7.26 17.27 -3.64
CA ALA A 344 6.57 18.21 -2.76
C ALA A 344 5.30 17.60 -2.13
N LYS A 345 4.52 16.85 -2.93
CA LYS A 345 3.31 16.18 -2.46
C LYS A 345 3.57 15.07 -1.45
N ALA A 346 4.76 14.45 -1.46
CA ALA A 346 5.16 13.51 -0.41
C ALA A 346 5.27 14.21 0.94
N LYS A 347 5.93 15.37 0.98
CA LYS A 347 6.00 16.22 2.18
C LYS A 347 4.61 16.64 2.65
N GLU A 348 3.73 17.07 1.74
CA GLU A 348 2.35 17.43 2.08
C GLU A 348 1.54 16.25 2.63
N ALA A 349 1.74 15.04 2.11
CA ALA A 349 1.09 13.83 2.59
C ALA A 349 1.58 13.45 3.99
N GLN A 350 2.88 13.54 4.25
CA GLN A 350 3.43 13.32 5.58
C GLN A 350 2.93 14.36 6.59
N ASP A 351 2.92 15.65 6.23
CA ASP A 351 2.41 16.73 7.09
C ASP A 351 0.91 16.53 7.39
N PHE A 352 0.14 16.09 6.39
CA PHE A 352 -1.25 15.73 6.57
C PHE A 352 -1.45 14.52 7.51
N ALA A 353 -0.71 13.42 7.31
CA ALA A 353 -0.76 12.25 8.18
C ALA A 353 -0.45 12.61 9.64
N VAL A 354 0.61 13.39 9.85
CA VAL A 354 1.03 13.87 11.17
C VAL A 354 -0.05 14.72 11.81
N SER A 355 -0.71 15.60 11.06
CA SER A 355 -1.81 16.41 11.59
C SER A 355 -2.98 15.55 12.11
N GLN A 356 -3.29 14.42 11.46
CA GLN A 356 -4.35 13.51 11.92
C GLN A 356 -3.92 12.71 13.15
N LEU A 357 -2.66 12.27 13.19
CA LEU A 357 -2.08 11.61 14.35
C LEU A 357 -2.11 12.52 15.58
N GLN A 358 -1.68 13.78 15.44
CA GLN A 358 -1.63 14.76 16.53
C GLN A 358 -3.02 15.07 17.12
N LYS A 359 -4.08 15.10 16.30
CA LYS A 359 -5.47 15.23 16.81
C LYS A 359 -5.83 14.10 17.77
N SER A 360 -5.28 12.90 17.55
CA SER A 360 -5.63 11.69 18.28
C SER A 360 -4.75 11.44 19.51
N PHE A 361 -3.55 12.02 19.57
CA PHE A 361 -2.65 11.91 20.73
C PHE A 361 -3.06 12.79 21.93
N GLY A 362 -4.01 13.70 21.74
CA GLY A 362 -4.42 14.66 22.76
C GLY A 362 -3.36 15.75 23.04
N PRO A 363 -3.64 16.69 23.96
CA PRO A 363 -2.70 17.76 24.29
C PRO A 363 -1.39 17.20 24.87
N SER A 364 -0.26 17.78 24.46
CA SER A 364 1.05 17.45 25.02
C SER A 364 1.08 17.80 26.51
N THR A 365 1.18 16.80 27.37
CA THR A 365 1.23 16.98 28.83
C THR A 365 2.61 17.43 29.34
N GLY A 366 3.53 17.82 28.46
CA GLY A 366 4.87 18.29 28.81
C GLY A 366 4.96 19.81 28.84
N THR A 367 4.83 20.40 30.02
CA THR A 367 5.38 21.74 30.29
C THR A 367 6.88 21.69 30.11
N VAL A 368 7.38 22.25 29.01
CA VAL A 368 8.79 22.67 28.92
C VAL A 368 8.96 23.75 29.97
N GLY A 369 9.59 23.40 31.09
CA GLY A 369 9.96 24.38 32.11
C GLY A 369 10.82 25.45 31.47
N ALA A 370 10.27 26.66 31.37
CA ALA A 370 11.06 27.84 31.06
C ALA A 370 12.13 27.97 32.16
N SER A 371 13.38 27.74 31.79
CA SER A 371 14.51 28.03 32.67
C SER A 371 14.53 29.53 32.93
N PRO A 372 14.52 30.00 34.19
CA PRO A 372 14.69 31.42 34.47
C PRO A 372 16.09 31.82 34.04
N SER A 373 16.18 32.83 33.19
CA SER A 373 17.43 33.56 32.94
C SER A 373 17.99 34.05 34.28
N LYS A 374 19.23 33.68 34.58
CA LYS A 374 20.05 34.39 35.55
C LYS A 374 20.92 35.40 34.83
#